data_AF-A0A2E7MBA9-F1
#
_entry.id   AF-A0A2E7MBA9-F1
#
_cell.length_a   1.000
_cell.length_b   1.000
_cell.length_c   1.000
_cell.angle_alpha   90.00
_cell.angle_beta   90.00
_cell.angle_gamma   90.00
#
_symmetry.space_group_name_H-M   'P 1'
#
loop_
_entity.id
_entity.type
_entity.pdbx_description
1 polymer ?
#
loop_
_entity_poly.entity_id
_entity_poly.type
_entity_poly.pdbx_seq_one_letter_code
_entity_poly.pdbx_strand_id
1 'polypeptide(L)'
;SEFSVTDAANPADDRTWQVPGYFEKALYGSSVGRPIQDLAAFFRIEGVLAMRYYPQGVYRPGLHWGHGDGFNPWGMSGRCGEFILPADIEPDPQEWAGYFVEAVEDRPSIWHLEELLRTGFDVLRQEGMAGVDEEQLEGDLALAWMVGMRVAEGAWLEMTGRALTTPHFFPRNHYQRDLLVHLTEAFVLNGYSLKALLEAIVLHPYFNAGQPDQCEGLDTAYYLSPVFDPWVIDHDIPELRLNTPGDAVNRIPPRVLMDSAVQAMDWPDFDREVEAIWVNPALDPGHDHDEDGNPIDEDGNLLEEPSPINEDGFPLSPTYAFELGIGIFLLDSSTGFRSNNLSESLTWEESLGGCVDPFSPGKGSSDDWLDTLIAQAPEDLPLEDLVVALKDRLLAKPTIATGDERSLMESLLGYPLSTPVGTLENPEAPLRKVCAALLSSPDFQLAGAPGQDLVGTSPSFVPEGSSSRALCLELLDTMFETDEASCDESGVIRLSN
;
A
#
# COMPACT_ATOMS: atom_id res chain seq x y z
N SER A 1 -20.03 20.99 0.04
CA SER A 1 -21.48 20.90 0.26
C SER A 1 -22.15 22.26 0.38
N GLU A 2 -23.13 22.52 -0.50
CA GLU A 2 -23.99 23.73 -0.52
C GLU A 2 -24.72 24.00 0.81
N PHE A 3 -24.95 22.97 1.63
CA PHE A 3 -25.73 23.06 2.87
C PHE A 3 -24.92 22.82 4.13
N SER A 4 -23.60 23.04 4.08
CA SER A 4 -22.76 22.84 5.26
C SER A 4 -23.15 23.81 6.38
N VAL A 5 -23.56 23.27 7.53
CA VAL A 5 -23.98 24.06 8.70
C VAL A 5 -22.83 24.74 9.43
N THR A 6 -21.60 24.44 9.00
CA THR A 6 -20.38 25.00 9.57
C THR A 6 -19.61 25.86 8.56
N ASP A 7 -20.27 26.28 7.48
CA ASP A 7 -19.78 27.27 6.51
C ASP A 7 -20.00 28.67 7.08
N ALA A 8 -19.00 29.53 6.93
CA ALA A 8 -19.06 30.90 7.39
C ALA A 8 -18.27 31.83 6.48
N ALA A 9 -18.85 32.98 6.14
CA ALA A 9 -18.15 34.02 5.39
C ALA A 9 -16.91 34.59 6.12
N ASN A 10 -16.83 34.40 7.44
CA ASN A 10 -15.65 34.71 8.23
C ASN A 10 -14.74 33.47 8.32
N PRO A 11 -13.53 33.48 7.72
CA PRO A 11 -12.57 32.38 7.78
C PRO A 11 -12.26 31.86 9.18
N ALA A 12 -12.36 32.72 10.21
CA ALA A 12 -12.09 32.31 11.59
C ALA A 12 -13.18 31.41 12.18
N ASP A 13 -14.40 31.51 11.65
CA ASP A 13 -15.56 30.71 12.08
C ASP A 13 -15.85 29.56 11.10
N ASP A 14 -15.19 29.55 9.93
CA ASP A 14 -15.39 28.54 8.89
C ASP A 14 -14.66 27.24 9.23
N ARG A 15 -15.46 26.17 9.22
CA ARG A 15 -15.06 24.82 9.57
C ARG A 15 -15.25 23.84 8.41
N THR A 16 -15.66 24.32 7.24
CA THR A 16 -15.96 23.53 6.04
C THR A 16 -15.23 24.09 4.82
N TRP A 17 -13.97 23.66 4.66
CA TRP A 17 -13.11 24.15 3.59
C TRP A 17 -13.24 23.30 2.33
N GLN A 18 -14.46 23.23 1.80
CA GLN A 18 -14.76 22.46 0.60
C GLN A 18 -14.04 23.01 -0.63
N VAL A 19 -13.64 22.11 -1.53
CA VAL A 19 -13.19 22.50 -2.86
C VAL A 19 -14.41 23.06 -3.62
N PRO A 20 -14.30 24.26 -4.23
CA PRO A 20 -15.38 24.83 -5.03
C PRO A 20 -15.78 23.90 -6.20
N GLY A 21 -17.04 23.94 -6.62
CA GLY A 21 -17.56 23.12 -7.73
C GLY A 21 -18.93 22.51 -7.50
N TYR A 22 -19.45 22.50 -6.27
CA TYR A 22 -20.69 21.83 -5.87
C TYR A 22 -20.82 20.41 -6.49
N PHE A 23 -19.79 19.59 -6.31
CA PHE A 23 -19.67 18.27 -6.95
C PHE A 23 -20.91 17.38 -6.77
N GLU A 24 -21.55 17.40 -5.60
CA GLU A 24 -22.77 16.63 -5.37
C GLU A 24 -23.92 17.10 -6.27
N LYS A 25 -24.03 18.41 -6.52
CA LYS A 25 -25.01 18.97 -7.45
C LYS A 25 -24.69 18.62 -8.90
N ALA A 26 -23.42 18.69 -9.29
CA ALA A 26 -23.00 18.38 -10.64
C ALA A 26 -23.23 16.89 -10.99
N LEU A 27 -22.93 15.99 -10.04
CA LEU A 27 -23.03 14.55 -10.24
C LEU A 27 -24.43 14.00 -9.98
N TYR A 28 -25.12 14.51 -8.96
CA TYR A 28 -26.43 13.99 -8.56
C TYR A 28 -27.57 14.93 -8.95
N GLY A 29 -27.33 16.03 -9.67
CA GLY A 29 -28.35 17.05 -9.95
C GLY A 29 -28.91 17.72 -8.68
N SER A 30 -28.34 17.45 -7.51
CA SER A 30 -28.87 17.82 -6.20
C SER A 30 -27.77 17.76 -5.12
N SER A 31 -27.57 18.86 -4.38
CA SER A 31 -26.59 18.93 -3.29
C SER A 31 -26.98 18.15 -2.04
N VAL A 32 -28.23 17.66 -1.94
CA VAL A 32 -28.67 16.76 -0.87
C VAL A 32 -28.55 15.28 -1.25
N GLY A 33 -27.97 14.99 -2.42
CA GLY A 33 -27.85 13.64 -2.96
C GLY A 33 -29.14 13.13 -3.60
N ARG A 34 -29.17 11.81 -3.85
CA ARG A 34 -30.25 11.07 -4.50
C ARG A 34 -30.59 9.77 -3.77
N PRO A 35 -31.74 9.15 -4.05
CA PRO A 35 -32.00 7.78 -3.64
C PRO A 35 -30.88 6.84 -4.10
N ILE A 36 -30.44 5.94 -3.22
CA ILE A 36 -29.35 5.01 -3.51
C ILE A 36 -29.63 4.13 -4.74
N GLN A 37 -30.91 3.87 -5.04
CA GLN A 37 -31.36 3.10 -6.18
C GLN A 37 -30.92 3.72 -7.52
N ASP A 38 -31.01 5.05 -7.64
CA ASP A 38 -30.63 5.80 -8.84
C ASP A 38 -29.12 5.62 -9.14
N LEU A 39 -28.30 5.50 -8.09
CA LEU A 39 -26.84 5.37 -8.19
C LEU A 39 -26.41 3.91 -8.36
N ALA A 40 -27.00 3.01 -7.57
CA ALA A 40 -26.67 1.59 -7.57
C ALA A 40 -26.96 0.91 -8.92
N ALA A 41 -27.84 1.48 -9.74
CA ALA A 41 -28.13 0.99 -11.08
C ALA A 41 -26.86 0.89 -11.96
N PHE A 42 -25.93 1.85 -11.84
CA PHE A 42 -24.68 1.84 -12.62
C PHE A 42 -23.66 0.77 -12.18
N PHE A 43 -23.78 0.27 -10.95
CA PHE A 43 -22.83 -0.68 -10.35
C PHE A 43 -23.36 -2.12 -10.34
N ARG A 44 -24.41 -2.41 -11.11
CA ARG A 44 -24.92 -3.77 -11.25
C ARG A 44 -23.97 -4.60 -12.08
N ILE A 45 -23.70 -5.80 -11.60
CA ILE A 45 -22.79 -6.75 -12.25
C ILE A 45 -23.52 -7.69 -13.23
N GLU A 46 -24.81 -7.97 -12.97
CA GLU A 46 -25.64 -8.79 -13.83
C GLU A 46 -25.90 -8.04 -15.15
N GLY A 47 -25.62 -8.70 -16.28
CA GLY A 47 -25.71 -8.07 -17.60
C GLY A 47 -24.59 -7.08 -17.91
N VAL A 48 -23.52 -7.02 -17.10
CA VAL A 48 -22.29 -6.24 -17.38
C VAL A 48 -21.05 -7.14 -17.37
N LEU A 49 -21.04 -8.13 -16.48
CA LEU A 49 -20.03 -9.17 -16.44
C LEU A 49 -20.47 -10.38 -17.27
N ALA A 50 -19.53 -11.03 -17.94
CA ALA A 50 -19.74 -12.27 -18.71
C ALA A 50 -19.87 -13.48 -17.76
N MET A 51 -20.86 -13.41 -16.87
CA MET A 51 -21.12 -14.39 -15.81
C MET A 51 -22.46 -15.09 -16.06
N ARG A 52 -22.57 -16.35 -15.64
CA ARG A 52 -23.84 -17.10 -15.69
C ARG A 52 -24.42 -17.26 -14.29
N TYR A 53 -25.63 -16.75 -14.08
CA TYR A 53 -26.38 -16.98 -12.85
C TYR A 53 -27.06 -18.37 -12.89
N TYR A 54 -26.88 -19.17 -11.83
CA TYR A 54 -27.55 -20.47 -11.68
C TYR A 54 -28.72 -20.35 -10.69
N PRO A 55 -29.98 -20.35 -11.16
CA PRO A 55 -31.12 -20.17 -10.29
C PRO A 55 -31.54 -21.51 -9.66
N GLN A 56 -31.43 -21.57 -8.33
CA GLN A 56 -32.05 -22.52 -7.39
C GLN A 56 -31.38 -23.91 -7.20
N GLY A 57 -31.25 -24.30 -5.92
CA GLY A 57 -30.82 -25.62 -5.46
C GLY A 57 -29.47 -25.64 -4.72
N VAL A 58 -28.68 -24.56 -4.81
CA VAL A 58 -27.37 -24.43 -4.15
C VAL A 58 -27.49 -23.39 -3.03
N TYR A 59 -26.99 -23.72 -1.83
CA TYR A 59 -27.16 -22.91 -0.61
C TYR A 59 -26.46 -21.53 -0.66
N ARG A 60 -25.64 -21.28 -1.70
CA ARG A 60 -25.18 -19.95 -2.12
C ARG A 60 -25.08 -19.94 -3.66
N PRO A 61 -25.72 -19.00 -4.38
CA PRO A 61 -25.52 -18.89 -5.83
C PRO A 61 -24.05 -18.51 -6.09
N GLY A 62 -23.28 -19.46 -6.62
CA GLY A 62 -21.89 -19.21 -7.01
C GLY A 62 -21.81 -18.36 -8.28
N LEU A 63 -20.92 -17.37 -8.27
CA LEU A 63 -20.52 -16.65 -9.47
C LEU A 63 -19.56 -17.55 -10.27
N HIS A 64 -19.97 -18.01 -11.45
CA HIS A 64 -19.10 -18.79 -12.32
C HIS A 64 -18.64 -17.95 -13.53
N TRP A 65 -17.33 -17.79 -13.64
CA TRP A 65 -16.62 -17.14 -14.75
C TRP A 65 -16.34 -18.14 -15.88
N GLY A 66 -16.20 -17.68 -17.13
CA GLY A 66 -15.74 -18.51 -18.26
C GLY A 66 -16.83 -19.21 -19.07
N HIS A 67 -17.99 -18.58 -19.22
CA HIS A 67 -19.11 -19.12 -20.02
C HIS A 67 -19.58 -18.23 -21.19
N GLY A 68 -18.84 -17.17 -21.57
CA GLY A 68 -19.27 -16.26 -22.62
C GLY A 68 -18.15 -15.70 -23.50
N ASP A 69 -18.54 -14.95 -24.52
CA ASP A 69 -17.66 -14.17 -25.41
C ASP A 69 -17.21 -12.84 -24.72
N GLY A 70 -16.87 -12.92 -23.43
CA GLY A 70 -16.45 -11.75 -22.65
C GLY A 70 -15.02 -11.33 -22.96
N PHE A 71 -14.60 -10.17 -22.44
CA PHE A 71 -13.23 -9.69 -22.60
C PHE A 71 -12.64 -9.17 -21.29
N ASN A 72 -11.32 -9.26 -21.20
CA ASN A 72 -10.52 -8.75 -20.09
C ASN A 72 -9.88 -7.42 -20.49
N PRO A 73 -10.40 -6.28 -20.02
CA PRO A 73 -9.76 -5.00 -20.24
C PRO A 73 -8.45 -4.90 -19.44
N TRP A 74 -7.57 -3.96 -19.85
CA TRP A 74 -6.40 -3.52 -19.08
C TRP A 74 -5.38 -4.62 -18.68
N GLY A 75 -5.31 -5.72 -19.44
CA GLY A 75 -4.40 -6.83 -19.13
C GLY A 75 -4.82 -7.62 -17.89
N MET A 76 -6.05 -7.46 -17.44
CA MET A 76 -6.60 -8.18 -16.30
C MET A 76 -6.55 -9.70 -16.54
N SER A 77 -6.18 -10.47 -15.52
CA SER A 77 -6.16 -11.93 -15.60
C SER A 77 -7.57 -12.45 -15.90
N GLY A 78 -7.67 -13.51 -16.72
CA GLY A 78 -8.93 -14.24 -16.97
C GLY A 78 -9.59 -14.77 -15.68
N ARG A 79 -8.82 -14.86 -14.59
CA ARG A 79 -9.32 -15.25 -13.27
C ARG A 79 -10.13 -14.15 -12.56
N CYS A 80 -9.92 -12.88 -12.91
CA CYS A 80 -10.62 -11.73 -12.32
C CYS A 80 -11.99 -11.47 -12.96
N GLY A 81 -12.41 -12.34 -13.88
CA GLY A 81 -13.65 -12.23 -14.61
C GLY A 81 -13.51 -11.59 -15.98
N GLU A 82 -14.63 -11.49 -16.68
CA GLU A 82 -14.73 -10.98 -18.04
C GLU A 82 -15.90 -9.99 -18.10
N PHE A 83 -15.78 -8.95 -18.91
CA PHE A 83 -16.85 -8.00 -19.16
C PHE A 83 -17.55 -8.31 -20.48
N ILE A 84 -18.85 -8.00 -20.57
CA ILE A 84 -19.54 -7.97 -21.86
C ILE A 84 -19.45 -6.58 -22.49
N LEU A 85 -19.48 -6.51 -23.82
CA LEU A 85 -19.39 -5.25 -24.54
C LEU A 85 -20.63 -4.38 -24.29
N PRO A 86 -20.50 -3.03 -24.29
CA PRO A 86 -21.64 -2.13 -24.07
C PRO A 86 -22.86 -2.39 -24.97
N ALA A 87 -22.62 -2.82 -26.21
CA ALA A 87 -23.69 -3.12 -27.18
C ALA A 87 -24.51 -4.36 -26.81
N ASP A 88 -23.92 -5.28 -26.04
CA ASP A 88 -24.48 -6.58 -25.69
C ASP A 88 -25.11 -6.58 -24.30
N ILE A 89 -25.08 -5.45 -23.59
CA ILE A 89 -25.74 -5.28 -22.29
C ILE A 89 -27.24 -5.42 -22.45
N GLU A 90 -27.82 -6.34 -21.69
CA GLU A 90 -29.27 -6.50 -21.58
C GLU A 90 -29.87 -5.37 -20.73
N PRO A 91 -31.16 -4.99 -20.95
CA PRO A 91 -31.84 -4.05 -20.08
C PRO A 91 -31.78 -4.45 -18.61
N ASP A 92 -31.75 -3.46 -17.72
CA ASP A 92 -31.68 -3.72 -16.29
C ASP A 92 -32.81 -4.67 -15.84
N PRO A 93 -32.50 -5.82 -15.19
CA PRO A 93 -33.52 -6.80 -14.82
C PRO A 93 -34.55 -6.29 -13.81
N GLN A 94 -34.29 -5.17 -13.12
CA GLN A 94 -35.28 -4.52 -12.25
C GLN A 94 -35.99 -3.34 -12.92
N GLU A 95 -35.68 -3.06 -14.19
CA GLU A 95 -36.25 -1.97 -14.98
C GLU A 95 -36.10 -0.60 -14.28
N TRP A 96 -34.97 -0.38 -13.58
CA TRP A 96 -34.71 0.88 -12.89
C TRP A 96 -33.85 1.81 -13.75
N ALA A 97 -34.34 3.03 -13.94
CA ALA A 97 -33.54 4.11 -14.49
C ALA A 97 -32.46 4.51 -13.47
N GLY A 98 -31.24 4.74 -13.97
CA GLY A 98 -30.15 5.32 -13.19
C GLY A 98 -30.11 6.83 -13.33
N TYR A 99 -29.51 7.52 -12.35
CA TYR A 99 -29.09 8.91 -12.52
C TYR A 99 -27.64 9.11 -12.05
N PHE A 100 -26.79 9.57 -12.96
CA PHE A 100 -25.45 10.07 -12.65
C PHE A 100 -25.05 11.08 -13.72
N VAL A 101 -24.86 12.35 -13.33
CA VAL A 101 -24.83 13.54 -14.20
C VAL A 101 -26.16 13.80 -14.91
N GLU A 102 -26.68 12.79 -15.60
CA GLU A 102 -27.96 12.76 -16.30
C GLU A 102 -28.72 11.45 -16.02
N ALA A 103 -29.98 11.40 -16.48
CA ALA A 103 -30.82 10.21 -16.34
C ALA A 103 -30.54 9.20 -17.47
N VAL A 104 -30.41 7.92 -17.11
CA VAL A 104 -30.18 6.80 -18.02
C VAL A 104 -31.28 5.76 -17.81
N GLU A 105 -32.18 5.62 -18.79
CA GLU A 105 -33.43 4.86 -18.61
C GLU A 105 -33.29 3.35 -18.84
N ASP A 106 -32.55 2.91 -19.87
CA ASP A 106 -32.62 1.51 -20.32
C ASP A 106 -31.51 0.60 -19.76
N ARG A 107 -30.28 1.12 -19.64
CA ARG A 107 -29.06 0.31 -19.37
C ARG A 107 -27.99 1.06 -18.56
N PRO A 108 -28.34 1.66 -17.41
CA PRO A 108 -27.33 2.28 -16.54
C PRO A 108 -26.25 1.24 -16.19
N SER A 109 -24.98 1.58 -16.43
CA SER A 109 -23.87 0.64 -16.26
C SER A 109 -22.53 1.36 -16.14
N ILE A 110 -21.50 0.64 -15.70
CA ILE A 110 -20.14 1.17 -15.55
C ILE A 110 -19.58 1.79 -16.85
N TRP A 111 -20.06 1.38 -18.02
CA TRP A 111 -19.64 1.95 -19.31
C TRP A 111 -20.10 3.39 -19.52
N HIS A 112 -21.26 3.77 -18.98
CA HIS A 112 -21.68 5.18 -18.99
C HIS A 112 -20.76 6.01 -18.08
N LEU A 113 -20.34 5.46 -16.94
CA LEU A 113 -19.37 6.12 -16.07
C LEU A 113 -17.98 6.22 -16.72
N GLU A 114 -17.56 5.20 -17.48
CA GLU A 114 -16.32 5.25 -18.28
C GLU A 114 -16.38 6.35 -19.35
N GLU A 115 -17.50 6.48 -20.07
CA GLU A 115 -17.67 7.51 -21.09
C GLU A 115 -17.65 8.93 -20.49
N LEU A 116 -18.35 9.14 -19.37
CA LEU A 116 -18.31 10.40 -18.62
C LEU A 116 -16.90 10.72 -18.13
N LEU A 117 -16.20 9.74 -17.54
CA LEU A 117 -14.82 9.90 -17.08
C LEU A 117 -13.88 10.25 -18.24
N ARG A 118 -13.97 9.54 -19.35
CA ARG A 118 -13.13 9.79 -20.54
C ARG A 118 -13.34 11.20 -21.07
N THR A 119 -14.59 11.62 -21.19
CA THR A 119 -14.95 12.98 -21.66
C THR A 119 -14.39 14.04 -20.72
N GLY A 120 -14.65 13.90 -19.41
CA GLY A 120 -14.13 14.83 -18.40
C GLY A 120 -12.60 14.89 -18.38
N PHE A 121 -11.92 13.74 -18.47
CA PHE A 121 -10.45 13.70 -18.52
C PHE A 121 -9.88 14.34 -19.79
N ASP A 122 -10.52 14.15 -20.94
CA ASP A 122 -10.08 14.74 -22.20
C ASP A 122 -10.18 16.27 -22.20
N VAL A 123 -11.24 16.82 -21.60
CA VAL A 123 -11.41 18.27 -21.45
C VAL A 123 -10.44 18.83 -20.41
N LEU A 124 -10.37 18.24 -19.21
CA LEU A 124 -9.47 18.69 -18.14
C LEU A 124 -8.00 18.66 -18.56
N ARG A 125 -7.57 17.68 -19.36
CA ARG A 125 -6.21 17.62 -19.88
C ARG A 125 -5.87 18.77 -20.82
N GLN A 126 -6.84 19.31 -21.54
CA GLN A 126 -6.65 20.38 -22.51
C GLN A 126 -6.78 21.77 -21.87
N GLU A 127 -7.75 21.94 -20.98
CA GLU A 127 -8.19 23.25 -20.50
C GLU A 127 -7.90 23.45 -19.00
N GLY A 128 -7.64 22.38 -18.24
CA GLY A 128 -7.57 22.42 -16.79
C GLY A 128 -8.90 22.84 -16.16
N MET A 129 -8.84 23.45 -14.98
CA MET A 129 -9.98 24.10 -14.32
C MET A 129 -10.01 25.62 -14.55
N ALA A 130 -9.12 26.14 -15.41
CA ALA A 130 -8.96 27.57 -15.58
C ALA A 130 -10.17 28.18 -16.32
N GLY A 131 -10.93 29.04 -15.63
CA GLY A 131 -12.07 29.74 -16.21
C GLY A 131 -13.39 28.96 -16.18
N VAL A 132 -13.43 27.83 -15.48
CA VAL A 132 -14.68 27.12 -15.19
C VAL A 132 -15.44 27.87 -14.09
N ASP A 133 -16.76 27.95 -14.20
CA ASP A 133 -17.60 28.49 -13.14
C ASP A 133 -17.58 27.53 -11.94
N GLU A 134 -16.88 27.94 -10.88
CA GLU A 134 -16.76 27.19 -9.63
C GLU A 134 -18.12 26.94 -8.94
N GLU A 135 -19.19 27.64 -9.33
CA GLU A 135 -20.55 27.43 -8.83
C GLU A 135 -21.41 26.54 -9.75
N GLN A 136 -20.95 26.21 -10.96
CA GLN A 136 -21.69 25.42 -11.96
C GLN A 136 -20.78 24.51 -12.79
N LEU A 137 -20.12 23.56 -12.13
CA LEU A 137 -19.32 22.58 -12.82
C LEU A 137 -20.19 21.61 -13.65
N GLU A 138 -19.76 21.31 -14.88
CA GLU A 138 -20.37 20.23 -15.68
C GLU A 138 -20.08 18.87 -15.01
N GLY A 139 -21.01 17.93 -15.16
CA GLY A 139 -20.99 16.70 -14.36
C GLY A 139 -19.86 15.72 -14.73
N ASP A 140 -19.51 15.63 -16.01
CA ASP A 140 -18.35 14.86 -16.49
C ASP A 140 -17.02 15.46 -15.99
N LEU A 141 -16.88 16.79 -16.05
CA LEU A 141 -15.75 17.51 -15.45
C LEU A 141 -15.67 17.29 -13.94
N ALA A 142 -16.82 17.32 -13.24
CA ALA A 142 -16.88 17.07 -11.80
C ALA A 142 -16.39 15.68 -11.45
N LEU A 143 -16.83 14.68 -12.21
CA LEU A 143 -16.45 13.29 -12.00
C LEU A 143 -14.95 13.11 -12.18
N ALA A 144 -14.41 13.58 -13.32
CA ALA A 144 -12.99 13.48 -13.62
C ALA A 144 -12.12 14.24 -12.62
N TRP A 145 -12.55 15.42 -12.17
CA TRP A 145 -11.85 16.20 -11.16
C TRP A 145 -11.84 15.50 -9.80
N MET A 146 -12.97 14.92 -9.35
CA MET A 146 -13.01 14.14 -8.11
C MET A 146 -12.09 12.92 -8.15
N VAL A 147 -12.02 12.22 -9.28
CA VAL A 147 -11.07 11.11 -9.44
C VAL A 147 -9.63 11.63 -9.37
N GLY A 148 -9.33 12.75 -10.03
CA GLY A 148 -8.03 13.43 -9.92
C GLY A 148 -7.67 13.79 -8.47
N MET A 149 -8.61 14.41 -7.73
CA MET A 149 -8.43 14.74 -6.31
C MET A 149 -8.18 13.50 -5.46
N ARG A 150 -8.91 12.40 -5.71
CA ARG A 150 -8.72 11.16 -4.97
C ARG A 150 -7.35 10.55 -5.21
N VAL A 151 -6.85 10.58 -6.44
CA VAL A 151 -5.49 10.13 -6.77
C VAL A 151 -4.43 11.04 -6.13
N ALA A 152 -4.61 12.36 -6.22
CA ALA A 152 -3.69 13.34 -5.61
C ALA A 152 -3.62 13.20 -4.09
N GLU A 153 -4.77 13.07 -3.42
CA GLU A 153 -4.84 12.78 -1.99
C GLU A 153 -4.20 11.44 -1.65
N GLY A 154 -4.48 10.39 -2.44
CA GLY A 154 -3.88 9.07 -2.27
C GLY A 154 -2.36 9.16 -2.30
N ALA A 155 -1.78 9.75 -3.35
CA ALA A 155 -0.33 9.93 -3.47
C ALA A 155 0.25 10.78 -2.32
N TRP A 156 -0.44 11.85 -1.93
CA TRP A 156 -0.02 12.65 -0.78
C TRP A 156 -0.02 11.85 0.52
N LEU A 157 -1.09 11.08 0.77
CA LEU A 157 -1.20 10.20 1.93
C LEU A 157 -0.12 9.12 1.89
N GLU A 158 0.16 8.53 0.73
CA GLU A 158 1.24 7.57 0.53
C GLU A 158 2.59 8.15 0.94
N MET A 159 2.89 9.37 0.49
CA MET A 159 4.20 10.02 0.68
C MET A 159 4.39 10.67 2.05
N THR A 160 3.31 11.16 2.68
CA THR A 160 3.39 11.94 3.93
C THR A 160 2.76 11.26 5.13
N GLY A 161 2.01 10.17 4.92
CA GLY A 161 1.30 9.45 5.98
C GLY A 161 0.08 10.18 6.56
N ARG A 162 -0.30 11.35 6.03
CA ARG A 162 -1.44 12.15 6.53
C ARG A 162 -2.33 12.60 5.38
N ALA A 163 -3.63 12.39 5.50
CA ALA A 163 -4.60 12.84 4.50
C ALA A 163 -4.81 14.36 4.56
N LEU A 164 -5.14 14.95 3.41
CA LEU A 164 -5.55 16.36 3.33
C LEU A 164 -7.02 16.56 3.67
N THR A 165 -7.81 15.49 3.65
CA THR A 165 -9.21 15.52 4.06
C THR A 165 -9.46 14.75 5.35
N THR A 166 -10.58 15.07 5.99
CA THR A 166 -11.13 14.31 7.13
C THR A 166 -11.79 13.00 6.65
N PRO A 167 -12.20 12.08 7.54
CA PRO A 167 -12.90 10.85 7.14
C PRO A 167 -14.20 11.05 6.32
N HIS A 168 -14.72 12.28 6.28
CA HIS A 168 -15.87 12.65 5.44
C HIS A 168 -15.45 13.34 4.13
N PHE A 169 -14.18 13.24 3.73
CA PHE A 169 -13.61 13.72 2.47
C PHE A 169 -13.60 15.25 2.27
N PHE A 170 -13.75 16.02 3.35
CA PHE A 170 -13.59 17.48 3.31
C PHE A 170 -12.28 17.92 3.97
N PRO A 171 -11.55 18.87 3.37
CA PRO A 171 -10.47 19.58 4.05
C PRO A 171 -10.97 20.31 5.29
N ARG A 172 -10.13 20.37 6.33
CA ARG A 172 -10.49 21.01 7.61
C ARG A 172 -10.06 22.46 7.70
N ASN A 173 -9.07 22.88 6.91
CA ASN A 173 -8.64 24.26 6.79
C ASN A 173 -8.33 24.63 5.33
N HIS A 174 -8.23 25.93 5.04
CA HIS A 174 -7.96 26.41 3.68
C HIS A 174 -6.65 25.89 3.11
N TYR A 175 -5.58 25.78 3.91
CA TYR A 175 -4.30 25.28 3.41
C TYR A 175 -4.39 23.83 2.93
N GLN A 176 -5.13 22.97 3.65
CA GLN A 176 -5.38 21.60 3.19
C GLN A 176 -6.17 21.58 1.87
N ARG A 177 -7.19 22.44 1.74
CA ARG A 177 -7.98 22.57 0.50
C ARG A 177 -7.09 23.03 -0.65
N ASP A 178 -6.36 24.11 -0.46
CA ASP A 178 -5.55 24.75 -1.49
C ASP A 178 -4.41 23.82 -1.93
N LEU A 179 -3.82 23.07 -0.99
CA LEU A 179 -2.84 22.05 -1.30
C LEU A 179 -3.44 20.87 -2.07
N LEU A 180 -4.64 20.40 -1.70
CA LEU A 180 -5.33 19.34 -2.45
C LEU A 180 -5.62 19.79 -3.88
N VAL A 181 -6.11 21.02 -4.06
CA VAL A 181 -6.34 21.62 -5.38
C VAL A 181 -5.02 21.72 -6.16
N HIS A 182 -3.97 22.26 -5.55
CA HIS A 182 -2.66 22.41 -6.19
C HIS A 182 -2.09 21.08 -6.69
N LEU A 183 -2.14 20.02 -5.88
CA LEU A 183 -1.65 18.69 -6.27
C LEU A 183 -2.53 18.08 -7.37
N THR A 184 -3.84 18.31 -7.31
CA THR A 184 -4.77 17.86 -8.35
C THR A 184 -4.50 18.56 -9.68
N GLU A 185 -4.28 19.88 -9.66
CA GLU A 185 -3.88 20.64 -10.84
C GLU A 185 -2.56 20.12 -11.42
N ALA A 186 -1.55 19.89 -10.57
CA ALA A 186 -0.26 19.34 -11.00
C ALA A 186 -0.44 17.96 -11.69
N PHE A 187 -1.31 17.11 -11.17
CA PHE A 187 -1.62 15.82 -11.78
C PHE A 187 -2.36 15.96 -13.12
N VAL A 188 -3.43 16.76 -13.15
CA VAL A 188 -4.32 16.93 -14.32
C VAL A 188 -3.60 17.65 -15.47
N LEU A 189 -2.95 18.78 -15.20
CA LEU A 189 -2.30 19.61 -16.23
C LEU A 189 -1.08 18.93 -16.86
N ASN A 190 -0.48 17.96 -16.18
CA ASN A 190 0.58 17.11 -16.72
C ASN A 190 0.05 15.79 -17.31
N GLY A 191 -1.23 15.76 -17.71
CA GLY A 191 -1.83 14.63 -18.41
C GLY A 191 -1.94 13.37 -17.55
N TYR A 192 -2.28 13.53 -16.27
CA TYR A 192 -2.42 12.43 -15.30
C TYR A 192 -1.11 11.68 -15.04
N SER A 193 0.02 12.39 -15.12
CA SER A 193 1.33 11.81 -14.84
C SER A 193 1.57 11.66 -13.33
N LEU A 194 1.65 10.42 -12.85
CA LEU A 194 2.06 10.14 -11.46
C LEU A 194 3.45 10.73 -11.14
N LYS A 195 4.39 10.70 -12.09
CA LYS A 195 5.72 11.29 -11.90
C LYS A 195 5.66 12.78 -11.56
N ALA A 196 4.97 13.58 -12.38
CA ALA A 196 4.75 15.01 -12.12
C ALA A 196 4.04 15.28 -10.78
N LEU A 197 3.07 14.45 -10.40
CA LEU A 197 2.42 14.54 -9.09
C LEU A 197 3.42 14.28 -7.94
N LEU A 198 4.21 13.21 -8.04
CA LEU A 198 5.25 12.90 -7.06
C LEU A 198 6.30 14.02 -6.97
N GLU A 199 6.73 14.58 -8.11
CA GLU A 199 7.62 15.74 -8.16
C GLU A 199 7.01 16.95 -7.42
N ALA A 200 5.72 17.25 -7.64
CA ALA A 200 5.03 18.32 -6.94
C ALA A 200 4.99 18.09 -5.41
N ILE A 201 4.77 16.84 -4.97
CA ILE A 201 4.75 16.47 -3.55
C ILE A 201 6.15 16.61 -2.93
N VAL A 202 7.18 15.99 -3.52
CA VAL A 202 8.53 15.95 -2.91
C VAL A 202 9.23 17.31 -2.92
N LEU A 203 8.85 18.20 -3.82
CA LEU A 203 9.34 19.58 -3.85
C LEU A 203 8.53 20.53 -2.96
N HIS A 204 7.40 20.07 -2.40
CA HIS A 204 6.58 20.89 -1.52
C HIS A 204 7.26 21.11 -0.15
N PRO A 205 7.20 22.31 0.46
CA PRO A 205 7.83 22.59 1.76
C PRO A 205 7.41 21.66 2.92
N TYR A 206 6.24 21.05 2.84
CA TYR A 206 5.77 20.07 3.84
C TYR A 206 6.49 18.72 3.76
N PHE A 207 7.04 18.36 2.59
CA PHE A 207 7.87 17.18 2.41
C PHE A 207 9.35 17.53 2.51
N ASN A 208 9.76 18.61 1.84
CA ASN A 208 11.13 19.10 1.80
C ASN A 208 11.21 20.50 2.41
N ALA A 209 11.25 20.57 3.74
CA ALA A 209 11.23 21.82 4.51
C ALA A 209 12.48 22.72 4.35
N GLY A 210 13.43 22.32 3.50
CA GLY A 210 14.72 22.98 3.33
C GLY A 210 15.74 22.55 4.38
N GLN A 211 17.00 22.91 4.16
CA GLN A 211 18.07 22.64 5.13
C GLN A 211 18.02 23.66 6.29
N PRO A 212 18.48 23.29 7.50
CA PRO A 212 18.45 24.18 8.66
C PRO A 212 19.16 25.54 8.47
N ASP A 213 20.15 25.62 7.59
CA ASP A 213 20.86 26.85 7.22
C ASP A 213 20.05 27.77 6.30
N GLN A 214 19.07 27.22 5.57
CA GLN A 214 18.08 27.96 4.79
C GLN A 214 16.95 28.55 5.65
N CYS A 215 16.87 28.14 6.92
CA CYS A 215 15.94 28.68 7.91
C CYS A 215 16.44 29.98 8.57
N GLU A 216 17.58 30.55 8.14
CA GLU A 216 18.05 31.85 8.62
C GLU A 216 17.00 32.95 8.34
N GLY A 217 16.45 33.52 9.42
CA GLY A 217 15.44 34.58 9.35
C GLY A 217 13.99 34.13 9.62
N LEU A 218 13.76 32.85 9.90
CA LEU A 218 12.48 32.38 10.42
C LEU A 218 12.41 32.59 11.95
N ASP A 219 11.33 33.19 12.42
CA ASP A 219 11.10 33.44 13.86
C ASP A 219 10.81 32.13 14.65
N THR A 220 10.50 31.04 13.94
CA THR A 220 10.16 29.73 14.53
C THR A 220 10.45 28.58 13.57
N ALA A 221 10.77 27.39 14.12
CA ALA A 221 10.86 26.14 13.37
C ALA A 221 9.49 25.62 12.87
N TYR A 222 8.40 26.26 13.31
CA TYR A 222 7.00 25.90 13.03
C TYR A 222 6.33 27.00 12.19
N TYR A 223 6.90 27.28 11.02
CA TYR A 223 6.45 28.37 10.14
C TYR A 223 5.37 27.95 9.13
N LEU A 224 5.19 26.64 8.95
CA LEU A 224 4.19 26.07 8.05
C LEU A 224 2.83 25.98 8.75
N SER A 225 1.77 26.11 7.97
CA SER A 225 0.41 25.96 8.49
C SER A 225 0.10 24.51 8.85
N PRO A 226 -0.80 24.23 9.79
CA PRO A 226 -1.04 22.87 10.27
C PRO A 226 -1.89 22.06 9.28
N VAL A 227 -1.21 21.40 8.34
CA VAL A 227 -1.80 20.51 7.33
C VAL A 227 -1.89 19.07 7.84
N PHE A 228 -0.90 18.62 8.63
CA PHE A 228 -0.83 17.23 9.11
C PHE A 228 -1.74 16.93 10.30
N ASP A 229 -1.92 17.92 11.17
CA ASP A 229 -2.85 17.88 12.29
C ASP A 229 -3.67 19.16 12.25
N PRO A 230 -4.79 19.18 11.53
CA PRO A 230 -5.58 20.39 11.36
C PRO A 230 -6.36 20.77 12.64
N TRP A 231 -6.40 19.91 13.66
CA TRP A 231 -7.13 20.15 14.91
C TRP A 231 -6.37 21.05 15.87
N VAL A 232 -5.06 21.21 15.67
CA VAL A 232 -4.23 22.02 16.56
C VAL A 232 -4.48 23.52 16.42
N ILE A 233 -5.09 23.99 15.33
CA ILE A 233 -5.38 25.43 15.10
C ILE A 233 -6.20 26.05 16.25
N ASP A 234 -7.17 25.28 16.77
CA ASP A 234 -8.10 25.74 17.79
C ASP A 234 -7.65 25.42 19.22
N HIS A 235 -6.43 24.89 19.40
CA HIS A 235 -5.99 24.45 20.71
C HIS A 235 -5.86 25.65 21.68
N ASP A 236 -6.38 25.56 22.91
CA ASP A 236 -6.35 26.70 23.85
C ASP A 236 -4.94 27.15 24.23
N ILE A 237 -4.00 26.21 24.22
CA ILE A 237 -2.57 26.39 24.49
C ILE A 237 -1.83 26.67 23.17
N PRO A 238 -1.23 27.86 22.95
CA PRO A 238 -0.54 28.24 21.71
C PRO A 238 0.59 27.30 21.29
N GLU A 239 1.33 26.75 22.26
CA GLU A 239 2.44 25.83 22.02
C GLU A 239 2.00 24.48 21.46
N LEU A 240 0.73 24.11 21.69
CA LEU A 240 0.12 22.90 21.13
C LEU A 240 -0.56 23.17 19.79
N ARG A 241 -0.49 24.41 19.27
CA ARG A 241 -0.91 24.77 17.88
C ARG A 241 0.18 24.54 16.84
N LEU A 242 1.37 24.20 17.31
CA LEU A 242 2.56 24.04 16.49
C LEU A 242 2.45 22.74 15.68
N ASN A 243 2.85 22.79 14.40
CA ASN A 243 2.85 21.63 13.50
C ASN A 243 4.12 21.64 12.64
N THR A 244 4.73 20.48 12.46
CA THR A 244 5.92 20.27 11.61
C THR A 244 5.77 19.04 10.74
N PRO A 245 6.60 18.92 9.69
CA PRO A 245 6.84 17.64 9.03
C PRO A 245 7.23 16.50 9.97
N GLY A 246 7.80 16.80 11.15
CA GLY A 246 8.05 15.81 12.21
C GLY A 246 6.77 15.12 12.71
N ASP A 247 5.62 15.81 12.70
CA ASP A 247 4.33 15.23 13.10
C ASP A 247 3.74 14.29 12.04
N ALA A 248 4.32 14.30 10.84
CA ALA A 248 4.01 13.42 9.72
C ALA A 248 4.96 12.21 9.61
N VAL A 249 5.94 12.08 10.52
CA VAL A 249 6.80 10.89 10.57
C VAL A 249 5.92 9.69 10.93
N ASN A 250 5.75 8.81 9.95
CA ASN A 250 4.99 7.57 10.07
C ASN A 250 5.83 6.42 9.52
N ARG A 251 5.51 5.21 9.95
CA ARG A 251 6.04 3.98 9.35
C ARG A 251 5.69 3.94 7.86
N ILE A 252 6.54 3.34 7.04
CA ILE A 252 6.17 3.04 5.65
C ILE A 252 4.96 2.09 5.59
N PRO A 253 4.15 2.14 4.51
CA PRO A 253 2.95 1.30 4.40
C PRO A 253 3.25 -0.18 4.70
N PRO A 254 2.39 -0.90 5.44
CA PRO A 254 2.72 -2.23 5.92
C PRO A 254 3.12 -3.24 4.83
N ARG A 255 2.48 -3.20 3.65
CA ARG A 255 2.88 -4.02 2.49
C ARG A 255 4.30 -3.72 2.01
N VAL A 256 4.66 -2.43 1.92
CA VAL A 256 6.03 -2.02 1.54
C VAL A 256 7.04 -2.45 2.60
N LEU A 257 6.69 -2.39 3.90
CA LEU A 257 7.58 -2.89 4.95
C LEU A 257 7.74 -4.41 4.91
N MET A 258 6.67 -5.14 4.59
CA MET A 258 6.69 -6.59 4.42
C MET A 258 7.57 -6.98 3.24
N ASP A 259 7.37 -6.35 2.08
CA ASP A 259 8.20 -6.53 0.88
C ASP A 259 9.66 -6.21 1.17
N SER A 260 9.92 -5.12 1.91
CA SER A 260 11.27 -4.74 2.33
C SER A 260 11.93 -5.82 3.18
N ALA A 261 11.20 -6.43 4.12
CA ALA A 261 11.72 -7.49 4.98
C ALA A 261 11.98 -8.79 4.19
N VAL A 262 11.01 -9.20 3.36
CA VAL A 262 11.11 -10.39 2.50
C VAL A 262 12.32 -10.27 1.56
N GLN A 263 12.42 -9.14 0.86
CA GLN A 263 13.54 -8.87 -0.04
C GLN A 263 14.87 -8.79 0.72
N ALA A 264 14.91 -8.09 1.85
CA ALA A 264 16.15 -7.94 2.61
C ALA A 264 16.57 -9.22 3.33
N MET A 265 15.71 -10.22 3.46
CA MET A 265 16.08 -11.50 4.08
C MET A 265 16.21 -12.63 3.07
N ASP A 266 15.97 -12.38 1.78
CA ASP A 266 15.83 -13.41 0.75
C ASP A 266 14.80 -14.48 1.16
N TRP A 267 13.74 -14.07 1.85
CA TRP A 267 12.61 -14.96 2.11
C TRP A 267 11.86 -15.25 0.81
N PRO A 268 11.26 -16.44 0.66
CA PRO A 268 10.37 -16.72 -0.45
C PRO A 268 9.31 -15.63 -0.59
N ASP A 269 9.03 -15.24 -1.83
CA ASP A 269 7.91 -14.35 -2.07
C ASP A 269 6.65 -15.03 -1.55
N PHE A 270 5.90 -14.32 -0.71
CA PHE A 270 4.63 -14.83 -0.21
C PHE A 270 3.63 -14.71 -1.34
N ASP A 271 2.76 -15.71 -1.48
CA ASP A 271 1.76 -15.65 -2.52
C ASP A 271 0.83 -14.45 -2.26
N ARG A 272 0.97 -13.41 -3.09
CA ARG A 272 0.07 -12.26 -3.16
C ARG A 272 -1.20 -12.60 -3.90
N GLU A 273 -1.44 -13.87 -4.22
CA GLU A 273 -2.79 -14.33 -4.36
C GLU A 273 -3.55 -13.71 -3.16
N VAL A 274 -4.33 -12.67 -3.48
CA VAL A 274 -5.70 -12.61 -3.00
C VAL A 274 -6.17 -14.00 -3.36
N GLU A 275 -5.96 -14.96 -2.44
CA GLU A 275 -6.79 -16.13 -2.35
C GLU A 275 -8.11 -15.46 -2.55
N ALA A 276 -8.70 -15.71 -3.72
CA ALA A 276 -9.93 -15.06 -4.03
C ALA A 276 -10.80 -15.34 -2.79
N ILE A 277 -11.93 -14.70 -2.74
CA ILE A 277 -13.02 -15.35 -2.06
C ILE A 277 -13.36 -16.61 -2.93
N TRP A 278 -12.40 -17.54 -3.09
CA TRP A 278 -12.49 -18.87 -3.60
C TRP A 278 -13.36 -19.51 -2.54
N VAL A 279 -14.63 -19.55 -2.93
CA VAL A 279 -15.58 -20.57 -2.59
C VAL A 279 -14.85 -21.79 -2.05
N ASN A 280 -14.82 -21.84 -0.73
CA ASN A 280 -14.58 -22.99 0.14
C ASN A 280 -14.39 -24.34 -0.61
N PRO A 281 -13.23 -25.02 -0.48
CA PRO A 281 -13.09 -26.42 -0.90
C PRO A 281 -14.03 -27.37 -0.13
N ALA A 282 -14.42 -27.05 1.12
CA ALA A 282 -15.49 -27.75 1.84
C ALA A 282 -16.91 -27.37 1.36
N LEU A 283 -17.03 -26.52 0.34
CA LEU A 283 -18.24 -26.36 -0.48
C LEU A 283 -17.98 -26.71 -1.95
N ASP A 284 -16.79 -27.22 -2.29
CA ASP A 284 -16.62 -28.03 -3.49
C ASP A 284 -17.46 -29.29 -3.25
N PRO A 285 -18.51 -29.56 -4.05
CA PRO A 285 -19.36 -30.74 -3.86
C PRO A 285 -18.61 -32.08 -4.02
N GLY A 286 -17.28 -32.07 -4.15
CA GLY A 286 -16.40 -33.23 -4.21
C GLY A 286 -15.74 -33.68 -2.89
N HIS A 287 -15.90 -32.96 -1.77
CA HIS A 287 -15.38 -33.42 -0.47
C HIS A 287 -16.47 -34.05 0.41
N ASP A 288 -16.19 -35.25 0.91
CA ASP A 288 -17.08 -35.98 1.81
C ASP A 288 -17.02 -35.36 3.22
N HIS A 289 -18.15 -35.40 3.92
CA HIS A 289 -18.27 -34.98 5.32
C HIS A 289 -18.71 -36.17 6.18
N ASP A 290 -18.30 -36.18 7.44
CA ASP A 290 -18.80 -37.16 8.42
C ASP A 290 -20.26 -36.86 8.84
N GLU A 291 -20.84 -37.74 9.66
CA GLU A 291 -22.21 -37.61 10.17
C GLU A 291 -22.43 -36.35 11.05
N ASP A 292 -21.34 -35.77 11.56
CA ASP A 292 -21.33 -34.56 12.39
C ASP A 292 -21.02 -33.28 11.58
N GLY A 293 -20.76 -33.42 10.26
CA GLY A 293 -20.50 -32.33 9.33
C GLY A 293 -19.03 -31.91 9.19
N ASN A 294 -18.10 -32.64 9.80
CA ASN A 294 -16.67 -32.35 9.69
C ASN A 294 -16.13 -32.82 8.33
N PRO A 295 -15.23 -32.05 7.68
CA PRO A 295 -14.63 -32.46 6.42
C PRO A 295 -13.68 -33.65 6.64
N ILE A 296 -13.79 -34.65 5.76
CA ILE A 296 -12.98 -35.88 5.77
C ILE A 296 -12.25 -36.06 4.44
N ASP A 297 -11.08 -36.72 4.47
CA ASP A 297 -10.39 -37.15 3.25
C ASP A 297 -11.11 -38.33 2.55
N GLU A 298 -10.64 -38.74 1.37
CA GLU A 298 -11.21 -39.89 0.62
C GLU A 298 -11.18 -41.21 1.42
N ASP A 299 -10.36 -41.28 2.48
CA ASP A 299 -10.21 -42.43 3.37
C ASP A 299 -11.06 -42.31 4.65
N GLY A 300 -11.81 -41.22 4.83
CA GLY A 300 -12.70 -40.97 5.96
C GLY A 300 -12.01 -40.46 7.23
N ASN A 301 -10.77 -39.96 7.12
CA ASN A 301 -10.07 -39.35 8.24
C ASN A 301 -10.39 -37.86 8.34
N LEU A 302 -10.49 -37.37 9.57
CA LEU A 302 -10.61 -35.94 9.85
C LEU A 302 -9.34 -35.23 9.39
N LEU A 303 -9.52 -34.13 8.66
CA LEU A 303 -8.42 -33.22 8.35
C LEU A 303 -7.94 -32.56 9.67
N GLU A 304 -6.68 -32.75 10.04
CA GLU A 304 -6.10 -32.11 11.23
C GLU A 304 -5.78 -30.63 10.93
N GLU A 305 -6.47 -29.68 11.55
CA GLU A 305 -6.19 -28.24 11.41
C GLU A 305 -5.13 -27.74 12.41
N PRO A 306 -4.12 -26.97 11.96
CA PRO A 306 -3.31 -26.16 12.86
C PRO A 306 -3.16 -24.69 12.43
N SER A 307 -4.17 -24.05 11.82
CA SER A 307 -4.07 -22.62 11.48
C SER A 307 -5.14 -21.77 12.17
N PRO A 308 -4.82 -20.49 12.50
CA PRO A 308 -5.72 -19.62 13.25
C PRO A 308 -7.03 -19.41 12.49
N ILE A 309 -8.13 -19.69 13.20
CA ILE A 309 -9.46 -19.77 12.63
C ILE A 309 -10.15 -18.40 12.71
N ASN A 310 -10.69 -17.86 11.62
CA ASN A 310 -11.48 -16.61 11.65
C ASN A 310 -12.86 -16.81 12.31
N GLU A 311 -13.64 -15.72 12.48
CA GLU A 311 -14.98 -15.74 13.12
C GLU A 311 -15.98 -16.72 12.46
N ASP A 312 -15.68 -17.17 11.24
CA ASP A 312 -16.50 -18.11 10.45
C ASP A 312 -15.96 -19.55 10.42
N GLY A 313 -14.87 -19.86 11.13
CA GLY A 313 -14.35 -21.23 11.19
C GLY A 313 -13.25 -21.58 10.19
N PHE A 314 -12.55 -20.61 9.57
CA PHE A 314 -11.53 -20.87 8.53
C PHE A 314 -10.08 -20.65 8.97
N PRO A 315 -9.15 -21.59 8.70
CA PRO A 315 -7.72 -21.40 8.90
C PRO A 315 -7.18 -20.29 7.98
N LEU A 316 -6.68 -19.20 8.55
CA LEU A 316 -5.99 -18.15 7.81
C LEU A 316 -4.57 -18.61 7.47
N SER A 317 -4.10 -18.31 6.25
CA SER A 317 -2.68 -18.41 5.94
C SER A 317 -1.88 -17.49 6.89
N PRO A 318 -0.63 -17.84 7.26
CA PRO A 318 0.19 -16.99 8.13
C PRO A 318 0.33 -15.56 7.59
N THR A 319 0.49 -15.42 6.28
CA THR A 319 0.51 -14.13 5.57
C THR A 319 -0.76 -13.33 5.80
N TYR A 320 -1.92 -13.93 5.57
CA TYR A 320 -3.19 -13.21 5.71
C TYR A 320 -3.50 -12.85 7.18
N ALA A 321 -3.16 -13.73 8.13
CA ALA A 321 -3.26 -13.42 9.55
C ALA A 321 -2.38 -12.24 9.94
N PHE A 322 -1.15 -12.18 9.40
CA PHE A 322 -0.24 -11.07 9.60
C PHE A 322 -0.76 -9.77 8.98
N GLU A 323 -1.25 -9.81 7.74
CA GLU A 323 -1.82 -8.65 7.05
C GLU A 323 -2.98 -8.03 7.85
N LEU A 324 -3.88 -8.86 8.36
CA LEU A 324 -4.96 -8.42 9.24
C LEU A 324 -4.44 -7.82 10.55
N GLY A 325 -3.47 -8.46 11.20
CA GLY A 325 -2.95 -8.03 12.49
C GLY A 325 -2.17 -6.71 12.42
N ILE A 326 -1.51 -6.43 11.29
CA ILE A 326 -0.84 -5.14 11.05
C ILE A 326 -1.75 -4.06 10.44
N GLY A 327 -3.04 -4.37 10.25
CA GLY A 327 -4.05 -3.39 9.83
C GLY A 327 -4.09 -3.10 8.34
N ILE A 328 -3.60 -4.01 7.48
CA ILE A 328 -3.86 -3.98 6.03
C ILE A 328 -5.34 -4.37 5.85
N PHE A 329 -6.18 -3.44 5.40
CA PHE A 329 -7.57 -3.77 5.06
C PHE A 329 -7.72 -4.22 3.62
N LEU A 330 -8.67 -5.15 3.44
CA LEU A 330 -9.00 -5.91 2.23
C LEU A 330 -10.10 -5.24 1.38
N LEU A 331 -10.36 -3.95 1.60
CA LEU A 331 -11.43 -3.21 0.92
C LEU A 331 -10.84 -2.10 0.04
N ASP A 332 -11.28 -2.04 -1.22
CA ASP A 332 -10.80 -1.09 -2.24
C ASP A 332 -10.92 0.39 -1.84
N SER A 333 -11.82 0.74 -0.91
CA SER A 333 -12.16 2.13 -0.59
C SER A 333 -11.30 2.76 0.53
N SER A 334 -10.49 1.99 1.26
CA SER A 334 -9.72 2.51 2.38
C SER A 334 -8.32 1.91 2.42
N THR A 335 -7.30 2.76 2.27
CA THR A 335 -5.93 2.39 2.67
C THR A 335 -5.99 2.06 4.16
N GLY A 336 -5.41 0.92 4.58
CA GLY A 336 -5.38 0.45 5.97
C GLY A 336 -4.92 1.48 7.02
N PHE A 337 -4.84 1.06 8.28
CA PHE A 337 -4.26 1.93 9.30
C PHE A 337 -2.75 2.05 9.06
N ARG A 338 -2.22 3.28 9.03
CA ARG A 338 -0.78 3.57 8.97
C ARG A 338 -0.18 3.91 10.34
N SER A 339 -1.03 4.00 11.35
CA SER A 339 -0.63 4.37 12.70
C SER A 339 -0.11 3.14 13.42
N ASN A 340 1.14 3.22 13.89
CA ASN A 340 1.70 2.20 14.78
C ASN A 340 0.87 2.15 16.08
N ASN A 341 0.02 1.14 16.20
CA ASN A 341 -0.73 0.86 17.42
C ASN A 341 -0.14 -0.37 18.13
N LEU A 342 -0.55 -0.60 19.38
CA LEU A 342 -0.01 -1.69 20.18
C LEU A 342 -0.25 -3.07 19.53
N SER A 343 -1.42 -3.29 18.92
CA SER A 343 -1.74 -4.56 18.27
C SER A 343 -0.86 -4.81 17.05
N GLU A 344 -0.63 -3.78 16.24
CA GLU A 344 0.28 -3.86 15.09
C GLU A 344 1.72 -4.13 15.54
N SER A 345 2.22 -3.39 16.54
CA SER A 345 3.55 -3.61 17.10
C SER A 345 3.74 -5.04 17.61
N LEU A 346 2.74 -5.57 18.31
CA LEU A 346 2.77 -6.95 18.83
C LEU A 346 2.69 -7.98 17.71
N THR A 347 1.85 -7.75 16.68
CA THR A 347 1.76 -8.63 15.51
C THR A 347 3.09 -8.67 14.76
N TRP A 348 3.72 -7.51 14.59
CA TRP A 348 5.04 -7.38 13.98
C TRP A 348 6.11 -8.12 14.78
N GLU A 349 6.15 -7.91 16.11
CA GLU A 349 7.09 -8.58 16.99
C GLU A 349 6.86 -10.10 17.04
N GLU A 350 5.60 -10.55 17.08
CA GLU A 350 5.27 -11.98 17.08
C GLU A 350 5.73 -12.68 15.80
N SER A 351 5.54 -12.02 14.66
CA SER A 351 5.84 -12.62 13.35
C SER A 351 7.31 -12.49 12.99
N LEU A 352 7.91 -11.31 13.15
CA LEU A 352 9.31 -11.05 12.76
C LEU A 352 10.32 -11.13 13.90
N GLY A 353 9.86 -11.31 15.14
CA GLY A 353 10.74 -11.42 16.32
C GLY A 353 11.65 -12.65 16.30
N GLY A 354 11.30 -13.66 15.51
CA GLY A 354 12.18 -14.80 15.24
C GLY A 354 13.26 -14.52 14.19
N CYS A 355 13.11 -13.47 13.38
CA CYS A 355 13.85 -13.25 12.13
C CYS A 355 14.01 -14.54 11.32
N VAL A 356 12.88 -15.20 11.08
CA VAL A 356 12.74 -16.35 10.17
C VAL A 356 11.52 -16.06 9.32
N ASP A 357 11.43 -16.67 8.14
CA ASP A 357 10.28 -16.49 7.26
C ASP A 357 8.98 -16.89 8.01
N PRO A 358 8.09 -15.92 8.31
CA PRO A 358 6.83 -16.23 8.99
C PRO A 358 5.72 -16.65 8.02
N PHE A 359 5.95 -16.59 6.70
CA PHE A 359 4.92 -16.69 5.67
C PHE A 359 4.84 -18.07 5.01
N SER A 360 5.90 -18.88 5.10
CA SER A 360 5.91 -20.21 4.50
C SER A 360 4.87 -21.16 5.12
N PRO A 361 4.00 -21.79 4.31
CA PRO A 361 3.02 -22.77 4.78
C PRO A 361 3.68 -24.13 5.06
N GLY A 362 4.51 -24.20 6.11
CA GLY A 362 5.18 -25.43 6.52
C GLY A 362 6.24 -25.22 7.60
N LYS A 363 6.42 -26.19 8.50
CA LYS A 363 7.40 -26.15 9.62
C LYS A 363 8.88 -26.27 9.20
N GLY A 364 9.24 -25.79 8.01
CA GLY A 364 10.63 -25.68 7.58
C GLY A 364 10.88 -24.28 7.08
N SER A 365 11.64 -23.48 7.84
CA SER A 365 12.28 -22.28 7.32
C SER A 365 13.05 -22.69 6.06
N SER A 366 12.73 -22.08 4.92
CA SER A 366 13.68 -22.10 3.80
C SER A 366 14.98 -21.45 4.27
N ASP A 367 16.12 -21.95 3.77
CA ASP A 367 17.40 -21.27 3.98
C ASP A 367 17.28 -19.83 3.47
N ASP A 368 17.57 -18.86 4.31
CA ASP A 368 17.47 -17.45 4.00
C ASP A 368 18.86 -16.78 3.94
N TRP A 369 18.87 -15.45 3.79
CA TRP A 369 20.13 -14.71 3.66
C TRP A 369 21.05 -14.88 4.87
N LEU A 370 20.51 -15.01 6.10
CA LEU A 370 21.32 -15.21 7.30
C LEU A 370 21.95 -16.60 7.33
N ASP A 371 21.23 -17.62 6.84
CA ASP A 371 21.79 -18.98 6.71
C ASP A 371 22.95 -18.98 5.72
N THR A 372 22.80 -18.28 4.61
CA THR A 372 23.86 -18.08 3.61
C THR A 372 25.05 -17.32 4.18
N LEU A 373 24.81 -16.24 4.93
CA LEU A 373 25.83 -15.44 5.59
C LEU A 373 26.68 -16.29 6.56
N ILE A 374 26.03 -17.11 7.38
CA ILE A 374 26.71 -17.96 8.36
C ILE A 374 27.46 -19.11 7.68
N ALA A 375 26.84 -19.76 6.69
CA ALA A 375 27.44 -20.89 5.99
C ALA A 375 28.73 -20.52 5.25
N GLN A 376 28.84 -19.26 4.78
CA GLN A 376 30.02 -18.76 4.07
C GLN A 376 31.04 -18.04 4.97
N ALA A 377 30.73 -17.82 6.25
CA ALA A 377 31.60 -17.11 7.17
C ALA A 377 32.88 -17.92 7.50
N PRO A 378 34.09 -17.33 7.37
CA PRO A 378 35.31 -17.94 7.86
C PRO A 378 35.23 -18.24 9.38
N GLU A 379 35.81 -19.35 9.83
CA GLU A 379 35.76 -19.74 11.25
C GLU A 379 36.42 -18.70 12.18
N ASP A 380 37.41 -17.97 11.69
CA ASP A 380 38.14 -16.92 12.42
C ASP A 380 37.50 -15.53 12.30
N LEU A 381 36.44 -15.39 11.51
CA LEU A 381 35.71 -14.13 11.35
C LEU A 381 35.09 -13.72 12.70
N PRO A 382 35.28 -12.47 13.17
CA PRO A 382 34.60 -12.00 14.36
C PRO A 382 33.10 -11.83 14.12
N LEU A 383 32.29 -12.07 15.15
CA LEU A 383 30.84 -11.76 15.13
C LEU A 383 30.54 -10.32 14.69
N GLU A 384 31.45 -9.39 14.97
CA GLU A 384 31.37 -8.00 14.53
C GLU A 384 31.11 -7.86 13.03
N ASP A 385 31.83 -8.61 12.21
CA ASP A 385 31.73 -8.50 10.75
C ASP A 385 30.36 -9.02 10.25
N LEU A 386 29.81 -10.06 10.88
CA LEU A 386 28.46 -10.56 10.58
C LEU A 386 27.38 -9.55 10.96
N VAL A 387 27.49 -8.92 12.14
CA VAL A 387 26.55 -7.87 12.57
C VAL A 387 26.62 -6.66 11.65
N VAL A 388 27.81 -6.25 11.24
CA VAL A 388 27.99 -5.13 10.30
C VAL A 388 27.39 -5.46 8.95
N ALA A 389 27.56 -6.68 8.42
CA ALA A 389 26.94 -7.12 7.18
C ALA A 389 25.40 -7.06 7.25
N LEU A 390 24.82 -7.58 8.35
CA LEU A 390 23.37 -7.56 8.58
C LEU A 390 22.82 -6.13 8.71
N LYS A 391 23.52 -5.25 9.42
CA LYS A 391 23.14 -3.83 9.55
C LYS A 391 23.23 -3.08 8.23
N ASP A 392 24.24 -3.36 7.42
CA ASP A 392 24.36 -2.78 6.09
C ASP A 392 23.18 -3.20 5.22
N ARG A 393 22.86 -4.50 5.22
CA ARG A 393 21.75 -5.03 4.44
C ARG A 393 20.38 -4.50 4.86
N LEU A 394 20.11 -4.42 6.17
CA LEU A 394 18.82 -3.96 6.66
C LEU A 394 18.69 -2.43 6.70
N LEU A 395 19.77 -1.69 6.96
CA LEU A 395 19.71 -0.26 7.30
C LEU A 395 20.71 0.64 6.53
N ALA A 396 21.57 0.10 5.65
CA ALA A 396 22.68 0.79 5.00
C ALA A 396 23.62 1.50 6.00
N LYS A 397 23.83 0.86 7.15
CA LYS A 397 24.73 1.34 8.22
C LYS A 397 25.85 0.33 8.48
N PRO A 398 26.88 0.27 7.62
CA PRO A 398 27.97 -0.71 7.67
C PRO A 398 29.02 -0.41 8.76
N THR A 399 28.61 0.15 9.90
CA THR A 399 29.51 0.44 11.02
C THR A 399 28.78 0.35 12.35
N ILE A 400 29.52 0.07 13.43
CA ILE A 400 29.07 0.29 14.81
C ILE A 400 29.67 1.62 15.26
N ALA A 401 28.82 2.64 15.36
CA ALA A 401 29.23 4.03 15.48
C ALA A 401 29.69 4.40 16.90
N THR A 402 29.18 3.73 17.93
CA THR A 402 29.42 4.11 19.33
C THR A 402 29.74 2.92 20.24
N GLY A 403 30.39 3.21 21.37
CA GLY A 403 30.64 2.20 22.41
C GLY A 403 29.35 1.71 23.09
N ASP A 404 28.33 2.55 23.16
CA ASP A 404 27.02 2.18 23.70
C ASP A 404 26.30 1.20 22.76
N GLU A 405 26.31 1.48 21.46
CA GLU A 405 25.79 0.56 20.44
C GLU A 405 26.51 -0.78 20.49
N ARG A 406 27.85 -0.79 20.58
CA ARG A 406 28.64 -2.02 20.76
C ARG A 406 28.17 -2.82 21.97
N SER A 407 27.99 -2.15 23.11
CA SER A 407 27.57 -2.80 24.36
C SER A 407 26.16 -3.40 24.26
N LEU A 408 25.24 -2.72 23.55
CA LEU A 408 23.89 -3.23 23.30
C LEU A 408 23.89 -4.44 22.36
N MET A 409 24.70 -4.41 21.30
CA MET A 409 24.84 -5.53 20.37
C MET A 409 25.43 -6.77 21.06
N GLU A 410 26.47 -6.59 21.87
CA GLU A 410 27.04 -7.69 22.69
C GLU A 410 26.02 -8.26 23.69
N SER A 411 25.16 -7.40 24.25
CA SER A 411 24.09 -7.82 25.15
C SER A 411 23.00 -8.64 24.44
N LEU A 412 22.64 -8.27 23.20
CA LEU A 412 21.68 -9.01 22.37
C LEU A 412 22.25 -10.36 21.93
N LEU A 413 23.51 -10.38 21.49
CA LEU A 413 24.21 -11.59 21.07
C LEU A 413 24.45 -12.54 22.25
N GLY A 414 24.72 -12.00 23.44
CA GLY A 414 25.20 -12.76 24.59
C GLY A 414 26.70 -13.10 24.53
N TYR A 415 27.42 -12.53 23.56
CA TYR A 415 28.84 -12.75 23.33
C TYR A 415 29.55 -11.43 22.99
N PRO A 416 30.85 -11.27 23.32
CA PRO A 416 31.65 -10.17 22.79
C PRO A 416 31.69 -10.18 21.27
N LEU A 417 31.65 -9.00 20.63
CA LEU A 417 31.66 -8.88 19.16
C LEU A 417 32.99 -9.37 18.54
N SER A 418 34.07 -9.39 19.34
CA SER A 418 35.36 -9.97 18.96
C SER A 418 35.40 -11.50 18.97
N THR A 419 34.31 -12.18 19.34
CA THR A 419 34.27 -13.65 19.42
C THR A 419 34.29 -14.23 18.01
N PRO A 420 35.21 -15.16 17.68
CA PRO A 420 35.23 -15.80 16.38
C PRO A 420 34.02 -16.72 16.17
N VAL A 421 33.43 -16.69 14.98
CA VAL A 421 32.22 -17.45 14.62
C VAL A 421 32.40 -18.95 14.85
N GLY A 422 33.56 -19.52 14.48
CA GLY A 422 33.85 -20.94 14.62
C GLY A 422 33.95 -21.45 16.07
N THR A 423 33.93 -20.55 17.06
CA THR A 423 33.90 -20.92 18.49
C THR A 423 32.49 -21.11 19.04
N LEU A 424 31.46 -20.76 18.27
CA LEU A 424 30.06 -20.82 18.66
C LEU A 424 29.44 -22.14 18.18
N GLU A 425 28.74 -22.84 19.08
CA GLU A 425 28.00 -24.06 18.72
C GLU A 425 26.78 -23.75 17.82
N ASN A 426 26.18 -22.58 18.01
CA ASN A 426 25.06 -22.08 17.21
C ASN A 426 25.22 -20.56 17.01
N PRO A 427 25.95 -20.12 15.96
CA PRO A 427 26.09 -18.71 15.63
C PRO A 427 24.80 -18.05 15.12
N GLU A 428 23.82 -18.86 14.68
CA GLU A 428 22.56 -18.39 14.11
C GLU A 428 21.65 -17.75 15.16
N ALA A 429 21.40 -18.42 16.28
CA ALA A 429 20.46 -17.92 17.29
C ALA A 429 20.81 -16.52 17.85
N PRO A 430 22.09 -16.17 18.14
CA PRO A 430 22.48 -14.80 18.46
C PRO A 430 22.21 -13.80 17.34
N LEU A 431 22.51 -14.16 16.09
CA LEU A 431 22.41 -13.25 14.95
C LEU A 431 20.94 -12.98 14.58
N ARG A 432 20.08 -13.99 14.67
CA ARG A 432 18.62 -13.88 14.50
C ARG A 432 18.01 -12.86 15.48
N LYS A 433 18.48 -12.81 16.74
CA LYS A 433 18.05 -11.79 17.72
C LYS A 433 18.45 -10.38 17.32
N VAL A 434 19.66 -10.20 16.80
CA VAL A 434 20.11 -8.91 16.28
C VAL A 434 19.24 -8.50 15.09
N CYS A 435 18.99 -9.42 14.16
CA CYS A 435 18.10 -9.17 13.02
C CYS A 435 16.69 -8.76 13.47
N ALA A 436 16.06 -9.51 14.38
CA ALA A 436 14.75 -9.18 14.92
C ALA A 436 14.71 -7.77 15.55
N ALA A 437 15.75 -7.41 16.30
CA ALA A 437 15.89 -6.06 16.86
C ALA A 437 16.03 -4.98 15.77
N LEU A 438 16.74 -5.26 14.68
CA LEU A 438 16.90 -4.33 13.55
C LEU A 438 15.60 -4.18 12.75
N LEU A 439 14.89 -5.28 12.45
CA LEU A 439 13.56 -5.25 11.79
C LEU A 439 12.50 -4.50 12.62
N SER A 440 12.65 -4.52 13.95
CA SER A 440 11.77 -3.81 14.88
C SER A 440 12.26 -2.40 15.21
N SER A 441 13.40 -1.97 14.65
CA SER A 441 13.97 -0.66 14.93
C SER A 441 13.21 0.45 14.20
N PRO A 442 13.17 1.68 14.74
CA PRO A 442 12.59 2.83 14.03
C PRO A 442 13.23 3.07 12.66
N ASP A 443 14.53 2.82 12.50
CA ASP A 443 15.22 3.00 11.21
C ASP A 443 14.57 2.09 10.13
N PHE A 444 14.36 0.81 10.42
CA PHE A 444 13.73 -0.12 9.48
C PHE A 444 12.25 0.20 9.28
N GLN A 445 11.51 0.48 10.37
CA GLN A 445 10.08 0.80 10.29
C GLN A 445 9.79 2.06 9.46
N LEU A 446 10.70 3.06 9.50
CA LEU A 446 10.52 4.34 8.80
C LEU A 446 11.06 4.35 7.37
N ALA A 447 12.02 3.48 7.03
CA ALA A 447 12.67 3.51 5.73
C ALA A 447 12.55 2.20 4.92
N GLY A 448 12.17 1.10 5.56
CA GLY A 448 12.31 -0.23 4.98
C GLY A 448 13.77 -0.60 4.76
N ALA A 449 13.98 -1.54 3.84
CA ALA A 449 15.31 -1.95 3.42
C ALA A 449 15.90 -0.87 2.48
N PRO A 450 17.18 -0.53 2.63
CA PRO A 450 17.81 0.50 1.82
C PRO A 450 17.84 0.10 0.34
N GLY A 451 17.47 1.04 -0.53
CA GLY A 451 17.74 0.94 -1.96
C GLY A 451 19.22 1.09 -2.29
N GLN A 452 19.60 0.75 -3.52
CA GLN A 452 20.99 0.77 -4.00
C GLN A 452 21.66 2.15 -3.96
N ASP A 453 20.92 3.24 -3.75
CA ASP A 453 21.45 4.61 -3.77
C ASP A 453 22.15 5.03 -2.46
N LEU A 454 22.05 4.22 -1.40
CA LEU A 454 22.63 4.50 -0.07
C LEU A 454 23.99 3.79 0.14
N VAL A 455 24.83 3.71 -0.89
CA VAL A 455 26.11 2.97 -0.83
C VAL A 455 27.11 3.66 0.11
N GLY A 456 27.25 3.14 1.32
CA GLY A 456 28.37 3.41 2.22
C GLY A 456 29.63 2.62 1.88
N THR A 457 30.65 2.65 2.75
CA THR A 457 31.76 1.71 2.69
C THR A 457 31.24 0.27 2.86
N SER A 458 31.53 -0.60 1.90
CA SER A 458 31.12 -2.00 1.97
C SER A 458 31.63 -2.67 3.26
N PRO A 459 30.83 -3.56 3.86
CA PRO A 459 31.26 -4.41 4.96
C PRO A 459 32.53 -5.18 4.61
N SER A 460 33.30 -5.53 5.65
CA SER A 460 34.46 -6.42 5.55
C SER A 460 34.11 -7.81 5.01
N PHE A 461 32.88 -8.26 5.22
CA PHE A 461 32.36 -9.54 4.79
C PHE A 461 30.93 -9.41 4.28
N VAL A 462 30.67 -9.93 3.07
CA VAL A 462 29.36 -10.03 2.44
C VAL A 462 29.32 -11.39 1.73
N PRO A 463 28.27 -12.21 1.90
CA PRO A 463 28.22 -13.52 1.27
C PRO A 463 28.17 -13.40 -0.26
N GLU A 464 28.81 -14.34 -0.94
CA GLU A 464 28.79 -14.44 -2.40
C GLU A 464 27.34 -14.52 -2.91
N GLY A 465 27.06 -13.90 -4.05
CA GLY A 465 25.70 -13.80 -4.59
C GLY A 465 24.88 -12.62 -4.05
N SER A 466 25.19 -12.11 -2.86
CA SER A 466 24.34 -11.09 -2.22
C SER A 466 24.71 -9.63 -2.49
N SER A 467 25.86 -9.38 -3.13
CA SER A 467 26.24 -8.01 -3.54
C SER A 467 25.40 -7.55 -4.74
N SER A 468 25.12 -6.24 -4.84
CA SER A 468 24.40 -5.66 -5.99
C SER A 468 25.02 -6.06 -7.34
N ARG A 469 26.34 -6.17 -7.40
CA ARG A 469 27.05 -6.62 -8.61
C ARG A 469 26.80 -8.09 -8.93
N ALA A 470 26.78 -8.97 -7.92
CA ALA A 470 26.52 -10.39 -8.12
C ALA A 470 25.08 -10.63 -8.58
N LEU A 471 24.10 -9.99 -7.92
CA LEU A 471 22.68 -10.03 -8.33
C LEU A 471 22.48 -9.48 -9.74
N CYS A 472 23.17 -8.39 -10.09
CA CYS A 472 23.13 -7.83 -11.44
C CYS A 472 23.64 -8.84 -12.49
N LEU A 473 24.75 -9.54 -12.21
CA LEU A 473 25.31 -10.54 -13.12
C LEU A 473 24.39 -11.75 -13.30
N GLU A 474 23.69 -12.17 -12.24
CA GLU A 474 22.69 -13.23 -12.30
C GLU A 474 21.44 -12.80 -13.10
N LEU A 475 20.95 -11.58 -12.88
CA LEU A 475 19.85 -11.01 -13.66
C LEU A 475 20.21 -10.86 -15.14
N LEU A 476 21.45 -10.50 -15.46
CA LEU A 476 21.92 -10.46 -16.85
C LEU A 476 21.81 -11.81 -17.53
N ASP A 477 22.28 -12.88 -16.88
CA ASP A 477 22.22 -14.25 -17.42
C ASP A 477 20.77 -14.74 -17.58
N THR A 478 19.87 -14.25 -16.74
CA THR A 478 18.45 -14.63 -16.76
C THR A 478 17.64 -13.84 -17.80
N MET A 479 17.91 -12.53 -17.96
CA MET A 479 17.06 -11.62 -18.72
C MET A 479 17.57 -11.29 -20.13
N PHE A 480 18.87 -11.43 -20.40
CA PHE A 480 19.50 -10.95 -21.63
C PHE A 480 20.32 -12.03 -22.31
N GLU A 481 20.39 -12.00 -23.64
CA GLU A 481 21.36 -12.83 -24.36
C GLU A 481 22.78 -12.23 -24.22
N THR A 482 23.80 -13.06 -24.48
CA THR A 482 25.20 -12.65 -24.29
C THR A 482 25.52 -11.38 -25.09
N ASP A 483 26.14 -10.39 -24.45
CA ASP A 483 26.54 -9.07 -24.98
C ASP A 483 25.44 -8.00 -25.16
N GLU A 484 24.17 -8.26 -24.82
CA GLU A 484 23.09 -7.25 -24.90
C GLU A 484 23.10 -6.24 -23.75
N ALA A 485 23.66 -6.61 -22.61
CA ALA A 485 23.76 -5.75 -21.44
C ALA A 485 24.98 -6.10 -20.57
N SER A 486 25.40 -5.17 -19.72
CA SER A 486 26.55 -5.31 -18.83
C SER A 486 26.27 -4.73 -17.45
N CYS A 487 26.95 -5.23 -16.41
CA CYS A 487 26.88 -4.69 -15.06
C CYS A 487 28.12 -3.86 -14.77
N ASP A 488 27.92 -2.63 -14.30
CA ASP A 488 29.03 -1.84 -13.74
C ASP A 488 29.42 -2.31 -12.33
N GLU A 489 30.47 -1.72 -11.76
CA GLU A 489 30.99 -2.13 -10.44
C GLU A 489 29.99 -1.89 -9.30
N SER A 490 29.03 -0.99 -9.49
CA SER A 490 27.92 -0.73 -8.57
C SER A 490 26.74 -1.70 -8.71
N GLY A 491 26.74 -2.57 -9.73
CA GLY A 491 25.63 -3.49 -9.98
C GLY A 491 24.46 -2.88 -10.76
N VAL A 492 24.71 -1.83 -11.55
CA VAL A 492 23.69 -1.24 -12.45
C VAL A 492 23.77 -1.89 -13.83
N ILE A 493 22.63 -2.35 -14.34
CA ILE A 493 22.50 -2.88 -15.70
C ILE A 493 22.60 -1.75 -16.72
N ARG A 494 23.52 -1.89 -17.68
CA ARG A 494 23.73 -1.01 -18.82
C ARG A 494 23.39 -1.78 -20.08
N LEU A 495 22.35 -1.36 -20.78
CA LEU A 495 22.04 -1.89 -22.10
C LEU A 495 23.14 -1.50 -23.09
N SER A 496 23.62 -2.46 -23.85
CA SER A 496 24.53 -2.23 -24.97
C SER A 496 23.78 -1.44 -26.05
N ASN A 497 24.28 -0.25 -26.40
CA ASN A 497 23.73 0.56 -27.50
C ASN A 497 23.95 -0.08 -28.88
#